data_AF-A0A962MRU7-F1
#
_entry.id   AF-A0A962MRU7-F1
#
_cell.length_a   1.000
_cell.length_b   1.000
_cell.length_c   1.000
_cell.angle_alpha   90.00
_cell.angle_beta   90.00
_cell.angle_gamma   90.00
#
_symmetry.space_group_name_H-M   'P 1'
#
loop_
_entity.id
_entity.type
_entity.pdbx_description
1 polymer ?
#
loop_
_entity_poly.entity_id
_entity_poly.type
_entity_poly.pdbx_seq_one_letter_code
_entity_poly.pdbx_strand_id
1 'polypeptide(L)'
;MKRIAHRLVPKATHAALLHAGMLAAGSAMAVPGLQLNFTGGIYDPAPSETVVFSGASATLNAYLLASTRNTLDDTYYLAIALTPQISTPSNLGSFTIEGTTVNVTADMVFGTPPAETLGGDAGHDGGDLGQHGIYDTYYYEYEIHFDGLQMSTSVDVEADPGFDPSANPGSDLHYLAFNIDASLLDPAVGLHFDLYNTKVKSATDIDVDNFAPFSHDAELIRGGGGNDDELVTPQAIPTPGTLLLLGTPMIGIGAWRRRRA
;
A
#
# COMPACT_ATOMS: atom_id res chain seq x y z
N MET A 1 -16.25 -82.57 -2.36
CA MET A 1 -16.16 -81.54 -1.30
C MET A 1 -15.10 -80.51 -1.72
N LYS A 2 -15.52 -79.35 -2.25
CA LYS A 2 -14.64 -78.26 -2.71
C LYS A 2 -14.56 -77.20 -1.61
N ARG A 3 -13.37 -76.97 -1.04
CA ARG A 3 -13.13 -75.86 -0.11
C ARG A 3 -12.85 -74.59 -0.92
N ILE A 4 -13.75 -73.61 -0.81
CA ILE A 4 -13.58 -72.26 -1.36
C ILE A 4 -12.82 -71.45 -0.30
N ALA A 5 -11.58 -71.06 -0.62
CA ALA A 5 -10.78 -70.17 0.22
C ALA A 5 -11.14 -68.72 -0.13
N HIS A 6 -11.81 -68.02 0.79
CA HIS A 6 -12.01 -66.58 0.69
C HIS A 6 -10.69 -65.86 0.96
N ARG A 7 -10.17 -65.20 -0.08
CA ARG A 7 -9.00 -64.32 -0.01
C ARG A 7 -9.49 -62.95 0.52
N LEU A 8 -9.12 -62.61 1.76
CA LEU A 8 -9.33 -61.28 2.32
C LEU A 8 -8.36 -60.30 1.65
N VAL A 9 -8.90 -59.31 0.93
CA VAL A 9 -8.12 -58.18 0.40
C VAL A 9 -7.93 -57.17 1.53
N PRO A 10 -6.69 -56.82 1.90
CA PRO A 10 -6.46 -55.77 2.91
C PRO A 10 -6.85 -54.41 2.32
N LYS A 11 -7.88 -53.78 2.91
CA LYS A 11 -8.24 -52.38 2.70
C LYS A 11 -7.30 -51.49 3.50
N ALA A 12 -6.09 -51.26 3.01
CA ALA A 12 -5.22 -50.25 3.59
C ALA A 12 -4.27 -49.74 2.52
N THR A 13 -4.49 -48.50 2.05
CA THR A 13 -3.50 -47.54 1.51
C THR A 13 -4.20 -46.45 0.68
N HIS A 14 -4.98 -45.59 1.33
CA HIS A 14 -5.39 -44.29 0.74
C HIS A 14 -5.12 -43.09 1.68
N ALA A 15 -4.57 -43.33 2.88
CA ALA A 15 -4.41 -42.29 3.91
C ALA A 15 -3.03 -41.62 3.95
N ALA A 16 -2.08 -42.03 3.09
CA ALA A 16 -0.69 -41.55 3.15
C ALA A 16 -0.35 -40.41 2.16
N LEU A 17 -1.24 -40.07 1.21
CA LEU A 17 -0.96 -39.01 0.22
C LEU A 17 -1.37 -37.59 0.66
N LEU A 18 -2.10 -37.43 1.77
CA LEU A 18 -2.65 -36.12 2.14
C LEU A 18 -1.75 -35.25 3.03
N HIS A 19 -0.66 -35.80 3.59
CA HIS A 19 0.20 -35.08 4.56
C HIS A 19 1.49 -34.50 3.95
N ALA A 20 1.87 -34.86 2.72
CA ALA A 20 3.08 -34.35 2.07
C ALA A 20 2.84 -33.05 1.26
N GLY A 21 1.59 -32.62 1.07
CA GLY A 21 1.24 -31.47 0.24
C GLY A 21 1.29 -30.10 0.93
N MET A 22 1.38 -30.05 2.27
CA MET A 22 1.30 -28.78 3.02
C MET A 22 2.66 -28.12 3.33
N LEU A 23 3.79 -28.81 3.08
CA LEU A 23 5.13 -28.28 3.34
C LEU A 23 5.74 -27.52 2.15
N ALA A 24 5.01 -27.41 1.04
CA ALA A 24 5.45 -26.71 -0.17
C ALA A 24 4.61 -25.46 -0.50
N ALA A 25 3.87 -24.93 0.48
CA ALA A 25 3.26 -23.61 0.35
C ALA A 25 4.38 -22.57 0.51
N GLY A 26 4.96 -22.13 -0.61
CA GLY A 26 5.83 -20.96 -0.61
C GLY A 26 5.04 -19.74 -0.11
N SER A 27 5.71 -18.84 0.61
CA SER A 27 5.14 -17.55 0.96
C SER A 27 4.77 -16.81 -0.32
N ALA A 28 3.47 -16.68 -0.59
CA ALA A 28 2.99 -15.80 -1.63
C ALA A 28 3.05 -14.38 -1.08
N MET A 29 4.11 -13.63 -1.42
CA MET A 29 4.16 -12.19 -1.20
C MET A 29 3.15 -11.55 -2.15
N ALA A 30 2.05 -11.03 -1.62
CA ALA A 30 1.06 -10.31 -2.41
C ALA A 30 1.53 -8.86 -2.58
N VAL A 31 2.47 -8.66 -3.51
CA VAL A 31 3.02 -7.33 -3.82
C VAL A 31 1.92 -6.47 -4.44
N PRO A 32 1.58 -5.31 -3.87
CA PRO A 32 0.53 -4.48 -4.42
C PRO A 32 0.83 -3.95 -5.82
N GLY A 33 -0.26 -3.69 -6.56
CA GLY A 33 -0.23 -3.14 -7.91
C GLY A 33 0.40 -1.74 -8.00
N LEU A 34 0.16 -0.92 -6.98
CA LEU A 34 0.63 0.45 -6.83
C LEU A 34 1.12 0.63 -5.39
N GLN A 35 2.25 1.30 -5.20
CA GLN A 35 2.86 1.54 -3.89
C GLN A 35 3.67 2.84 -3.93
N LEU A 36 3.82 3.48 -2.76
CA LEU A 36 4.67 4.64 -2.52
C LEU A 36 5.71 4.32 -1.44
N ASN A 37 6.90 4.91 -1.58
CA ASN A 37 7.97 4.80 -0.58
C ASN A 37 8.83 6.05 -0.61
N PHE A 38 9.37 6.46 0.52
CA PHE A 38 10.51 7.38 0.53
C PHE A 38 11.82 6.62 0.54
N THR A 39 12.81 7.06 -0.23
CA THR A 39 14.18 6.56 -0.08
C THR A 39 14.67 6.91 1.34
N GLY A 40 15.03 5.90 2.14
CA GLY A 40 15.36 6.07 3.56
C GLY A 40 14.17 6.40 4.48
N GLY A 41 12.93 6.24 4.02
CA GLY A 41 11.73 6.29 4.86
C GLY A 41 11.64 5.14 5.85
N ILE A 42 10.70 5.26 6.78
CA ILE A 42 10.39 4.26 7.82
C ILE A 42 8.90 3.97 7.73
N TYR A 43 8.51 2.71 7.92
CA TYR A 43 7.09 2.38 8.02
C TYR A 43 6.55 2.71 9.41
N ASP A 44 5.51 3.53 9.49
CA ASP A 44 4.76 3.80 10.72
C ASP A 44 3.57 2.84 10.80
N PRO A 45 3.53 1.90 11.76
CA PRO A 45 2.45 0.94 11.90
C PRO A 45 1.13 1.61 12.34
N ALA A 46 0.11 0.80 12.59
CA ALA A 46 -1.18 1.27 13.09
C ALA A 46 -1.02 2.28 14.26
N PRO A 47 -1.78 3.39 14.23
CA PRO A 47 -2.95 3.62 13.37
C PRO A 47 -2.65 4.22 11.98
N SER A 48 -1.43 4.66 11.70
CA SER A 48 -1.11 5.39 10.47
C SER A 48 -0.96 4.46 9.27
N GLU A 49 -0.30 3.30 9.46
CA GLU A 49 -0.06 2.28 8.42
C GLU A 49 0.49 2.87 7.11
N THR A 50 1.57 3.66 7.18
CA THR A 50 2.12 4.41 6.03
C THR A 50 3.64 4.53 6.08
N VAL A 51 4.29 4.76 4.95
CA VAL A 51 5.73 5.08 4.92
C VAL A 51 5.94 6.56 5.24
N VAL A 52 6.58 6.84 6.37
CA VAL A 52 6.90 8.20 6.79
C VAL A 52 8.35 8.58 6.46
N PHE A 53 8.56 9.84 6.11
CA PHE A 53 9.88 10.46 6.07
C PHE A 53 9.86 11.76 6.85
N SER A 54 10.82 11.92 7.78
CA SER A 54 10.97 13.15 8.56
C SER A 54 12.07 14.00 7.93
N GLY A 55 11.68 15.11 7.31
CA GLY A 55 12.65 16.00 6.70
C GLY A 55 12.02 17.08 5.84
N ALA A 56 12.87 18.01 5.41
CA ALA A 56 12.42 19.11 4.59
C ALA A 56 12.28 18.77 3.10
N SER A 57 13.03 17.76 2.67
CA SER A 57 13.13 17.30 1.29
C SER A 57 13.37 15.79 1.29
N ALA A 58 12.78 15.09 0.33
CA ALA A 58 12.87 13.65 0.21
C ALA A 58 12.76 13.19 -1.25
N THR A 59 13.20 11.96 -1.52
CA THR A 59 12.94 11.29 -2.80
C THR A 59 11.79 10.31 -2.61
N LEU A 60 10.62 10.66 -3.15
CA LEU A 60 9.43 9.81 -3.19
C LEU A 60 9.52 8.90 -4.41
N ASN A 61 9.30 7.61 -4.21
CA ASN A 61 9.25 6.60 -5.28
C ASN A 61 7.82 6.11 -5.43
N ALA A 62 7.29 6.16 -6.65
CA ALA A 62 6.03 5.51 -7.02
C ALA A 62 6.34 4.22 -7.77
N TYR A 63 5.71 3.12 -7.38
CA TYR A 63 5.88 1.80 -7.98
C TYR A 63 4.64 1.34 -8.72
N LEU A 64 4.87 0.60 -9.79
CA LEU A 64 3.85 -0.04 -10.60
C LEU A 64 4.24 -1.50 -10.87
N LEU A 65 3.41 -2.43 -10.40
CA LEU A 65 3.39 -3.81 -10.89
C LEU A 65 2.44 -3.89 -12.08
N ALA A 66 3.00 -3.93 -13.28
CA ALA A 66 2.22 -3.97 -14.51
C ALA A 66 1.32 -5.21 -14.59
N SER A 67 0.04 -5.00 -14.88
CA SER A 67 -0.99 -6.04 -14.96
C SER A 67 -2.09 -5.62 -15.94
N THR A 68 -3.15 -6.42 -16.09
CA THR A 68 -4.30 -6.02 -16.91
C THR A 68 -5.10 -4.87 -16.32
N ARG A 69 -4.92 -4.57 -15.02
CA ARG A 69 -5.59 -3.47 -14.33
C ARG A 69 -4.76 -2.19 -14.37
N ASN A 70 -3.45 -2.32 -14.16
CA ASN A 70 -2.49 -1.23 -14.16
C ASN A 70 -1.48 -1.44 -15.29
N THR A 71 -1.63 -0.72 -16.40
CA THR A 71 -0.78 -0.83 -17.58
C THR A 71 0.12 0.39 -17.76
N LEU A 72 1.24 0.25 -18.48
CA LEU A 72 2.11 1.37 -18.81
C LEU A 72 1.44 2.43 -19.72
N ASP A 73 0.36 2.07 -20.40
CA ASP A 73 -0.41 3.00 -21.23
C ASP A 73 -1.46 3.79 -20.42
N ASP A 74 -1.60 3.49 -19.12
CA ASP A 74 -2.55 4.18 -18.24
C ASP A 74 -1.98 5.52 -17.77
N THR A 75 -2.88 6.45 -17.48
CA THR A 75 -2.54 7.67 -16.75
C THR A 75 -2.73 7.44 -15.25
N TYR A 76 -1.80 7.93 -14.46
CA TYR A 76 -1.84 7.85 -13.00
C TYR A 76 -1.76 9.26 -12.41
N TYR A 77 -2.19 9.39 -11.16
CA TYR A 77 -2.06 10.61 -10.41
C TYR A 77 -1.44 10.33 -9.05
N LEU A 78 -0.55 11.23 -8.65
CA LEU A 78 -0.10 11.38 -7.29
C LEU A 78 -0.94 12.50 -6.65
N ALA A 79 -1.81 12.15 -5.71
CA ALA A 79 -2.46 13.15 -4.88
C ALA A 79 -1.50 13.58 -3.77
N ILE A 80 -1.35 14.89 -3.60
CA ILE A 80 -0.47 15.49 -2.59
C ILE A 80 -1.33 16.38 -1.70
N ALA A 81 -1.59 15.92 -0.50
CA ALA A 81 -2.57 16.50 0.41
C ALA A 81 -1.92 17.05 1.69
N LEU A 82 -2.51 18.09 2.29
CA LEU A 82 -1.99 18.67 3.52
C LEU A 82 -2.35 17.81 4.74
N THR A 83 -1.35 17.55 5.58
CA THR A 83 -1.50 16.88 6.87
C THR A 83 -0.89 17.74 8.00
N PRO A 84 -1.54 17.89 9.17
CA PRO A 84 -2.87 17.39 9.49
C PRO A 84 -3.95 18.04 8.61
N GLN A 85 -5.15 17.48 8.62
CA GLN A 85 -6.29 17.97 7.83
C GLN A 85 -6.53 19.49 8.00
N ILE A 86 -6.67 20.21 6.88
CA ILE A 86 -6.89 21.65 6.86
C ILE A 86 -8.21 21.98 6.16
N SER A 87 -9.16 22.56 6.88
CA SER A 87 -10.49 22.90 6.36
C SER A 87 -10.64 24.36 5.95
N THR A 88 -9.72 25.24 6.38
CA THR A 88 -9.76 26.67 6.09
C THR A 88 -8.58 27.05 5.21
N PRO A 89 -8.80 27.66 4.03
CA PRO A 89 -7.70 28.06 3.17
C PRO A 89 -6.86 29.11 3.91
N SER A 90 -5.55 28.87 3.94
CA SER A 90 -4.57 29.76 4.57
C SER A 90 -3.30 29.73 3.75
N ASN A 91 -2.49 30.79 3.84
CA ASN A 91 -1.19 30.80 3.18
C ASN A 91 -0.16 30.07 4.04
N LEU A 92 0.12 28.82 3.67
CA LEU A 92 1.05 27.94 4.37
C LEU A 92 2.39 27.83 3.64
N GLY A 93 2.65 28.69 2.66
CA GLY A 93 3.85 28.66 1.83
C GLY A 93 3.68 27.81 0.58
N SER A 94 4.73 27.07 0.23
CA SER A 94 4.80 26.28 -1.00
C SER A 94 5.70 25.06 -0.85
N PHE A 95 5.44 24.03 -1.65
CA PHE A 95 6.39 22.94 -1.87
C PHE A 95 6.73 22.83 -3.36
N THR A 96 7.74 22.05 -3.70
CA THR A 96 8.05 21.70 -5.09
C THR A 96 8.07 20.19 -5.30
N ILE A 97 7.57 19.75 -6.44
CA ILE A 97 7.70 18.40 -6.96
C ILE A 97 8.38 18.47 -8.33
N GLU A 98 9.52 17.80 -8.50
CA GLU A 98 10.29 17.84 -9.74
C GLU A 98 10.58 19.28 -10.23
N GLY A 99 10.85 20.18 -9.29
CA GLY A 99 11.09 21.60 -9.56
C GLY A 99 9.85 22.44 -9.89
N THR A 100 8.66 21.83 -9.97
CA THR A 100 7.39 22.54 -10.13
C THR A 100 6.91 23.04 -8.77
N THR A 101 6.76 24.35 -8.61
CA THR A 101 6.25 24.95 -7.37
C THR A 101 4.73 24.86 -7.29
N VAL A 102 4.24 24.39 -6.15
CA VAL A 102 2.82 24.37 -5.78
C VAL A 102 2.62 25.30 -4.59
N ASN A 103 1.83 26.37 -4.77
CA ASN A 103 1.50 27.28 -3.68
C ASN A 103 0.32 26.71 -2.90
N VAL A 104 0.50 26.56 -1.58
CA VAL A 104 -0.53 26.07 -0.65
C VAL A 104 -1.51 27.21 -0.34
N THR A 105 -2.18 27.68 -1.41
CA THR A 105 -3.24 28.70 -1.42
C THR A 105 -4.10 28.55 -2.67
N ALA A 106 -3.56 28.90 -3.84
CA ALA A 106 -4.29 29.03 -5.10
C ALA A 106 -4.27 27.78 -5.97
N ASP A 107 -3.27 26.91 -5.75
CA ASP A 107 -3.01 25.76 -6.63
C ASP A 107 -3.61 24.45 -6.10
N MET A 108 -4.31 24.50 -4.96
CA MET A 108 -4.88 23.33 -4.29
C MET A 108 -6.41 23.36 -4.27
N VAL A 109 -7.02 22.18 -4.31
CA VAL A 109 -8.46 21.97 -4.26
C VAL A 109 -8.83 21.39 -2.89
N PHE A 110 -9.93 21.85 -2.29
CA PHE A 110 -10.44 21.27 -1.05
C PHE A 110 -11.38 20.10 -1.36
N GLY A 111 -11.18 18.95 -0.71
CA GLY A 111 -12.03 17.77 -0.82
C GLY A 111 -11.24 16.47 -0.68
N THR A 112 -11.68 15.45 -1.41
CA THR A 112 -11.04 14.13 -1.53
C THR A 112 -10.70 13.87 -3.01
N PRO A 113 -9.49 13.44 -3.37
CA PRO A 113 -9.16 12.99 -4.72
C PRO A 113 -9.77 11.61 -5.01
N PRO A 114 -10.02 11.23 -6.28
CA PRO A 114 -9.83 12.02 -7.49
C PRO A 114 -10.80 13.20 -7.58
N ALA A 115 -10.34 14.35 -8.10
CA ALA A 115 -11.25 15.47 -8.36
C ALA A 115 -12.37 15.05 -9.33
N GLU A 116 -13.63 15.08 -8.87
CA GLU A 116 -14.79 14.80 -9.71
C GLU A 116 -14.95 15.86 -10.81
N THR A 117 -14.45 15.59 -12.01
CA THR A 117 -14.52 16.54 -13.12
C THR A 117 -15.89 16.67 -13.80
N LEU A 118 -16.94 15.97 -13.35
CA LEU A 118 -18.22 15.91 -14.08
C LEU A 118 -19.46 15.99 -13.17
N GLY A 119 -19.73 17.18 -12.62
CA GLY A 119 -21.10 17.70 -12.56
C GLY A 119 -22.10 17.06 -11.59
N GLY A 120 -21.68 16.63 -10.40
CA GLY A 120 -22.54 16.65 -9.23
C GLY A 120 -22.58 15.34 -8.43
N ASP A 121 -22.35 15.49 -7.13
CA ASP A 121 -22.76 14.59 -6.06
C ASP A 121 -22.63 13.09 -6.38
N ALA A 122 -21.45 12.60 -6.78
CA ALA A 122 -21.14 11.19 -6.52
C ALA A 122 -20.85 11.07 -5.00
N GLY A 123 -21.92 11.17 -4.21
CA GLY A 123 -21.82 10.97 -2.77
C GLY A 123 -21.16 9.64 -2.50
N HIS A 124 -20.20 9.65 -1.57
CA HIS A 124 -19.43 8.49 -1.15
C HIS A 124 -20.29 7.22 -1.15
N ASP A 125 -20.01 6.28 -2.04
CA ASP A 125 -20.72 5.01 -2.12
C ASP A 125 -19.86 3.86 -1.59
N GLY A 126 -20.46 2.67 -1.46
CA GLY A 126 -19.77 1.52 -0.87
C GLY A 126 -18.63 0.95 -1.71
N GLY A 127 -18.39 1.47 -2.91
CA GLY A 127 -17.28 1.13 -3.82
C GLY A 127 -16.07 2.05 -3.66
N ASP A 128 -16.26 3.26 -3.14
CA ASP A 128 -15.15 4.15 -2.81
C ASP A 128 -14.27 3.55 -1.71
N LEU A 129 -12.97 3.87 -1.74
CA LEU A 129 -12.10 3.63 -0.58
C LEU A 129 -12.83 4.20 0.65
N GLY A 130 -13.15 3.34 1.62
CA GLY A 130 -13.76 3.82 2.86
C GLY A 130 -12.92 4.98 3.39
N GLN A 131 -13.54 6.04 3.92
CA GLN A 131 -12.87 7.23 4.46
C GLN A 131 -11.65 6.82 5.31
N HIS A 132 -10.49 6.80 4.69
CA HIS A 132 -9.22 6.48 5.30
C HIS A 132 -8.28 7.56 4.81
N GLY A 133 -7.68 8.25 5.76
CA GLY A 133 -6.76 9.34 5.50
C GLY A 133 -7.21 10.69 6.03
N ILE A 134 -6.40 11.67 5.67
CA ILE A 134 -6.43 13.07 6.12
C ILE A 134 -7.48 13.92 5.41
N TYR A 135 -8.39 13.29 4.66
CA TYR A 135 -9.43 13.95 3.86
C TYR A 135 -10.74 14.17 4.63
N ASP A 136 -11.55 15.18 4.30
CA ASP A 136 -11.34 16.21 3.27
C ASP A 136 -10.27 17.23 3.69
N THR A 137 -9.31 17.52 2.81
CA THR A 137 -8.29 18.56 3.03
C THR A 137 -7.98 19.26 1.71
N TYR A 138 -7.04 20.21 1.74
CA TYR A 138 -6.49 20.75 0.50
C TYR A 138 -5.50 19.76 -0.11
N TYR A 139 -5.67 19.47 -1.41
CA TYR A 139 -4.77 18.60 -2.18
C TYR A 139 -4.44 19.17 -3.56
N TYR A 140 -3.38 18.64 -4.15
CA TYR A 140 -2.93 18.88 -5.52
C TYR A 140 -2.74 17.53 -6.22
N GLU A 141 -3.17 17.40 -7.47
CA GLU A 141 -2.96 16.18 -8.27
C GLU A 141 -1.83 16.40 -9.27
N TYR A 142 -0.80 15.57 -9.20
CA TYR A 142 0.29 15.54 -10.17
C TYR A 142 0.12 14.36 -11.11
N GLU A 143 -0.05 14.62 -12.40
CA GLU A 143 -0.19 13.57 -13.42
C GLU A 143 1.16 12.89 -13.68
N ILE A 144 1.15 11.56 -13.71
CA ILE A 144 2.36 10.76 -13.96
C ILE A 144 2.10 9.67 -15.01
N HIS A 145 3.15 9.32 -15.74
CA HIS A 145 3.15 8.27 -16.75
C HIS A 145 4.39 7.39 -16.55
N PHE A 146 4.21 6.08 -16.37
CA PHE A 146 5.32 5.15 -16.29
C PHE A 146 5.83 4.85 -17.70
N ASP A 147 7.09 5.20 -18.00
CA ASP A 147 7.66 5.04 -19.33
C ASP A 147 8.22 3.64 -19.63
N GLY A 148 8.22 2.76 -18.62
CA GLY A 148 8.75 1.41 -18.71
C GLY A 148 10.27 1.29 -18.67
N LEU A 149 11.02 2.42 -18.61
CA LEU A 149 12.48 2.44 -18.68
C LEU A 149 13.13 2.19 -17.31
N GLN A 150 12.50 2.68 -16.25
CA GLN A 150 12.96 2.52 -14.88
C GLN A 150 12.30 1.30 -14.25
N MET A 151 13.14 0.32 -13.84
CA MET A 151 12.68 -0.93 -13.23
C MET A 151 13.53 -1.33 -12.03
N SER A 152 12.89 -1.93 -11.03
CA SER A 152 13.53 -2.47 -9.83
C SER A 152 13.19 -3.95 -9.63
N THR A 153 13.90 -4.60 -8.71
CA THR A 153 13.42 -5.87 -8.14
C THR A 153 12.12 -5.62 -7.37
N SER A 154 11.34 -6.69 -7.16
CA SER A 154 10.12 -6.62 -6.37
C SER A 154 10.41 -6.15 -4.93
N VAL A 155 9.55 -5.26 -4.42
CA VAL A 155 9.56 -4.79 -3.04
C VAL A 155 8.12 -4.69 -2.51
N ASP A 156 7.99 -4.93 -1.21
CA ASP A 156 6.79 -4.65 -0.44
C ASP A 156 7.17 -3.56 0.58
N VAL A 157 6.65 -2.34 0.39
CA VAL A 157 7.15 -1.16 1.14
C VAL A 157 6.78 -1.20 2.63
N GLU A 158 5.77 -2.00 3.01
CA GLU A 158 5.45 -2.25 4.42
C GLU A 158 6.55 -3.11 5.08
N ALA A 159 7.02 -4.13 4.37
CA ALA A 159 8.02 -5.07 4.88
C ALA A 159 9.45 -4.55 4.76
N ASP A 160 9.74 -3.72 3.76
CA ASP A 160 11.06 -3.14 3.48
C ASP A 160 10.97 -1.64 3.15
N PRO A 161 10.56 -0.79 4.12
CA PRO A 161 10.48 0.65 3.93
C PRO A 161 11.87 1.25 3.72
N GLY A 162 11.93 2.38 3.02
CA GLY A 162 13.21 3.05 2.77
C GLY A 162 13.99 2.49 1.58
N PHE A 163 13.48 1.43 0.94
CA PHE A 163 14.06 0.82 -0.26
C PHE A 163 14.39 1.84 -1.37
N ASP A 164 15.64 1.80 -1.85
CA ASP A 164 16.13 2.59 -2.97
C ASP A 164 16.06 1.73 -4.26
N PRO A 165 15.14 2.03 -5.20
CA PRO A 165 15.01 1.26 -6.42
C PRO A 165 16.18 1.44 -7.38
N SER A 166 16.88 2.58 -7.34
CA SER A 166 18.01 2.85 -8.21
C SER A 166 19.25 2.02 -7.85
N ALA A 167 19.41 1.72 -6.56
CA ALA A 167 20.46 0.85 -6.04
C ALA A 167 20.13 -0.65 -6.22
N ASN A 168 18.87 -1.00 -6.52
CA ASN A 168 18.37 -2.36 -6.59
C ASN A 168 17.63 -2.62 -7.93
N PRO A 169 18.34 -2.55 -9.06
CA PRO A 169 17.73 -2.73 -10.38
C PRO A 169 17.19 -4.16 -10.55
N GLY A 170 16.10 -4.28 -11.30
CA GLY A 170 15.46 -5.57 -11.58
C GLY A 170 14.46 -5.48 -12.73
N SER A 171 13.52 -6.41 -12.77
CA SER A 171 12.55 -6.54 -13.86
C SER A 171 11.11 -6.75 -13.39
N ASP A 172 10.83 -6.51 -12.10
CA ASP A 172 9.54 -6.87 -11.50
C ASP A 172 8.61 -5.67 -11.39
N LEU A 173 9.12 -4.52 -10.95
CA LEU A 173 8.35 -3.29 -10.75
C LEU A 173 8.90 -2.18 -11.64
N HIS A 174 7.99 -1.41 -12.23
CA HIS A 174 8.32 -0.11 -12.80
C HIS A 174 8.32 0.93 -11.67
N TYR A 175 9.16 1.96 -11.77
CA TYR A 175 9.16 3.03 -10.78
C TYR A 175 9.39 4.41 -11.40
N LEU A 176 8.92 5.44 -10.69
CA LEU A 176 9.27 6.85 -10.92
C LEU A 176 9.80 7.43 -9.60
N ALA A 177 10.81 8.28 -9.66
CA ALA A 177 11.37 8.96 -8.50
C ALA A 177 11.13 10.47 -8.61
N PHE A 178 10.58 11.06 -7.54
CA PHE A 178 10.25 12.48 -7.43
C PHE A 178 11.04 13.13 -6.31
N ASN A 179 11.69 14.24 -6.62
CA ASN A 179 12.30 15.13 -5.65
C ASN A 179 11.22 16.04 -5.09
N ILE A 180 10.89 15.80 -3.83
CA ILE A 180 9.97 16.63 -3.06
C ILE A 180 10.82 17.57 -2.21
N ASP A 181 10.56 18.88 -2.31
CA ASP A 181 11.13 19.88 -1.43
C ASP A 181 10.00 20.73 -0.83
N ALA A 182 9.76 20.52 0.45
CA ALA A 182 8.77 21.25 1.21
C ALA A 182 9.41 22.36 2.06
N SER A 183 10.71 22.68 1.91
CA SER A 183 11.45 23.64 2.76
C SER A 183 10.75 24.98 2.98
N LEU A 184 9.95 25.44 2.01
CA LEU A 184 9.17 26.68 2.06
C LEU A 184 7.71 26.50 2.55
N LEU A 185 7.32 25.28 2.92
CA LEU A 185 6.05 24.94 3.56
C LEU A 185 6.15 25.20 5.07
N ASP A 186 5.06 25.68 5.67
CA ASP A 186 4.93 25.84 7.11
C ASP A 186 5.41 24.56 7.83
N PRO A 187 6.36 24.64 8.78
CA PRO A 187 6.89 23.47 9.47
C PRO A 187 5.85 22.68 10.26
N ALA A 188 4.69 23.28 10.59
CA ALA A 188 3.58 22.60 11.24
C ALA A 188 2.71 21.76 10.28
N VAL A 189 2.99 21.79 8.97
CA VAL A 189 2.19 21.13 7.94
C VAL A 189 3.08 20.19 7.14
N GLY A 190 2.73 18.90 7.11
CA GLY A 190 3.31 17.87 6.26
C GLY A 190 2.54 17.67 4.96
N LEU A 191 2.99 16.68 4.19
CA LEU A 191 2.36 16.26 2.95
C LEU A 191 2.03 14.76 3.01
N HIS A 192 0.78 14.39 2.78
CA HIS A 192 0.34 13.01 2.57
C HIS A 192 0.25 12.74 1.07
N PHE A 193 0.64 11.53 0.67
CA PHE A 193 0.74 11.14 -0.73
C PHE A 193 -0.08 9.87 -0.97
N ASP A 194 -1.00 9.94 -1.92
CA ASP A 194 -1.75 8.78 -2.41
C ASP A 194 -1.48 8.58 -3.91
N LEU A 195 -1.40 7.32 -4.34
CA LEU A 195 -1.18 6.96 -5.75
C LEU A 195 -2.38 6.20 -6.31
N TYR A 196 -2.90 6.65 -7.45
CA TYR A 196 -4.05 6.01 -8.08
C TYR A 196 -4.03 6.08 -9.62
N ASN A 197 -4.75 5.17 -10.25
CA ASN A 197 -4.92 5.07 -11.70
C ASN A 197 -6.19 5.77 -12.18
N THR A 198 -6.11 6.58 -13.23
CA THR A 198 -7.24 7.34 -13.81
C THR A 198 -8.41 6.52 -14.32
N LYS A 199 -8.26 5.21 -14.52
CA LYS A 199 -9.39 4.34 -14.83
C LYS A 199 -10.53 4.48 -13.82
N VAL A 200 -10.24 4.88 -12.57
CA VAL A 200 -11.22 5.30 -11.55
C VAL A 200 -12.13 6.45 -12.01
N LYS A 201 -11.60 7.42 -12.78
CA LYS A 201 -12.34 8.62 -13.24
C LYS A 201 -13.31 8.32 -14.39
N SER A 202 -13.26 7.12 -15.00
CA SER A 202 -14.02 6.77 -16.20
C SER A 202 -15.16 5.77 -15.98
N ALA A 203 -15.26 5.21 -14.78
CA ALA A 203 -16.29 4.26 -14.42
C ALA A 203 -17.45 4.98 -13.71
N THR A 204 -18.68 4.49 -13.89
CA THR A 204 -19.84 4.92 -13.10
C THR A 204 -19.82 4.41 -11.65
N ASP A 205 -18.73 3.73 -11.28
CA ASP A 205 -18.48 2.99 -10.04
C ASP A 205 -16.95 2.93 -9.88
N ILE A 206 -16.40 3.53 -8.82
CA ILE A 206 -14.95 3.60 -8.59
C ILE A 206 -14.49 2.28 -7.98
N ASP A 207 -13.90 1.39 -8.79
CA ASP A 207 -13.37 0.12 -8.26
C ASP A 207 -12.05 0.32 -7.48
N VAL A 208 -12.04 -0.15 -6.22
CA VAL A 208 -10.96 -0.17 -5.19
C VAL A 208 -9.59 -0.68 -5.70
N ASP A 209 -9.57 -1.49 -6.76
CA ASP A 209 -8.37 -2.18 -7.25
C ASP A 209 -7.39 -1.28 -8.04
N ASN A 210 -7.68 0.01 -8.14
CA ASN A 210 -6.93 1.01 -8.91
C ASN A 210 -6.18 2.03 -8.02
N PHE A 211 -6.20 1.84 -6.70
CA PHE A 211 -5.43 2.61 -5.73
C PHE A 211 -4.26 1.80 -5.19
N ALA A 212 -3.21 2.49 -4.74
CA ALA A 212 -2.29 1.86 -3.78
C ALA A 212 -3.11 1.47 -2.53
N PRO A 213 -2.87 0.28 -1.94
CA PRO A 213 -3.41 -0.01 -0.62
C PRO A 213 -2.91 1.03 0.37
N PHE A 214 -3.74 1.36 1.36
CA PHE A 214 -3.44 2.31 2.43
C PHE A 214 -2.10 2.03 3.12
N SER A 215 -1.76 0.74 3.33
CA SER A 215 -0.46 0.25 3.84
C SER A 215 0.74 0.54 2.92
N HIS A 216 0.53 1.23 1.82
CA HIS A 216 1.51 1.49 0.78
C HIS A 216 1.43 2.95 0.28
N ASP A 217 0.81 3.84 1.06
CA ASP A 217 0.90 5.29 0.87
C ASP A 217 2.17 5.86 1.53
N ALA A 218 2.37 7.18 1.44
CA ALA A 218 3.53 7.83 2.05
C ALA A 218 3.20 9.19 2.67
N GLU A 219 3.92 9.57 3.73
CA GLU A 219 3.77 10.86 4.41
C GLU A 219 5.13 11.54 4.67
N LEU A 220 5.24 12.81 4.29
CA LEU A 220 6.37 13.68 4.61
C LEU A 220 6.05 14.54 5.83
N ILE A 221 6.67 14.22 6.95
CA ILE A 221 6.47 14.89 8.24
C ILE A 221 7.45 16.07 8.36
N ARG A 222 6.91 17.26 8.66
CA ARG A 222 7.64 18.54 8.65
C ARG A 222 8.07 19.07 10.02
N GLY A 223 7.62 18.44 11.11
CA GLY A 223 8.07 18.70 12.47
C GLY A 223 7.71 20.09 13.00
N GLY A 224 6.53 20.22 13.58
CA GLY A 224 6.13 21.44 14.27
C GLY A 224 4.79 21.32 14.99
N GLY A 225 4.77 20.83 16.24
CA GLY A 225 3.60 21.03 17.10
C GLY A 225 3.39 20.17 18.35
N GLY A 226 4.18 19.13 18.58
CA GLY A 226 4.12 18.31 19.81
C GLY A 226 5.44 18.35 20.58
N ASN A 227 5.39 18.29 21.92
CA ASN A 227 6.57 18.29 22.78
C ASN A 227 7.22 16.90 22.88
N ASP A 228 7.50 16.29 21.73
CA ASP A 228 7.98 14.93 21.60
C ASP A 228 8.92 14.87 20.39
N ASP A 229 10.19 15.06 20.69
CA ASP A 229 11.35 14.53 19.97
C ASP A 229 11.32 12.99 19.96
N GLU A 230 10.17 12.41 19.61
CA GLU A 230 10.01 11.00 19.30
C GLU A 230 10.23 10.90 17.80
N LEU A 231 11.51 10.94 17.40
CA LEU A 231 11.98 10.25 16.20
C LEU A 231 11.22 8.93 16.14
N VAL A 232 10.36 8.75 15.14
CA VAL A 232 9.64 7.50 14.89
C VAL A 232 10.70 6.39 14.83
N THR A 233 10.92 5.71 15.94
CA THR A 233 11.87 4.61 15.98
C THR A 233 11.22 3.47 15.20
N PRO A 234 11.93 2.80 14.26
CA PRO A 234 11.35 1.69 13.51
C PRO A 234 10.83 0.64 14.48
N GLN A 235 9.51 0.54 14.66
CA GLN A 235 8.94 -0.61 15.34
C GLN A 235 8.95 -1.77 14.36
N ALA A 236 9.64 -2.85 14.72
CA ALA A 236 9.56 -4.08 13.97
C ALA A 236 8.10 -4.55 13.99
N ILE A 237 7.42 -4.49 12.85
CA ILE A 237 6.07 -5.03 12.71
C ILE A 237 6.14 -6.54 12.93
N PRO A 238 5.38 -7.08 13.90
CA PRO A 238 5.20 -8.51 13.99
C PRO A 238 4.47 -8.96 12.71
N THR A 239 5.17 -9.67 11.83
CA THR A 239 4.59 -10.30 10.64
C THR A 239 3.23 -10.94 10.98
N PRO A 240 2.14 -10.68 10.22
CA PRO A 240 0.79 -11.15 10.54
C PRO A 240 0.81 -12.63 10.92
N GLY A 241 0.15 -12.96 12.04
CA GLY A 241 0.20 -14.24 12.76
C GLY A 241 -0.26 -15.48 11.98
N THR A 242 0.41 -15.81 10.88
CA THR A 242 0.33 -17.10 10.18
C THR A 242 0.68 -18.26 11.13
N LEU A 243 1.44 -17.99 12.21
CA LEU A 243 1.70 -18.98 13.26
C LEU A 243 0.45 -19.35 14.10
N LEU A 244 -0.55 -18.46 14.24
CA LEU A 244 -1.76 -18.77 15.03
C LEU A 244 -2.81 -19.53 14.20
N LEU A 245 -2.93 -19.23 12.90
CA LEU A 245 -3.88 -19.89 12.00
C LEU A 245 -3.46 -21.34 11.66
N LEU A 246 -2.16 -21.66 11.78
CA LEU A 246 -1.65 -23.03 11.64
C LEU A 246 -1.89 -23.89 12.90
N GLY A 247 -2.18 -23.30 14.06
CA GLY A 247 -2.28 -24.01 15.35
C GLY A 247 -3.68 -24.50 15.72
N THR A 248 -4.74 -23.81 15.30
CA THR A 248 -6.13 -24.16 15.64
C THR A 248 -6.67 -25.45 15.02
N PRO A 249 -6.31 -25.88 13.79
CA PRO A 249 -6.81 -27.16 13.27
C PRO A 249 -6.17 -28.39 13.93
N MET A 250 -4.97 -28.27 14.52
CA MET A 250 -4.26 -29.39 15.16
C MET A 250 -4.87 -29.81 16.50
N ILE A 251 -5.45 -28.89 17.27
CA ILE A 251 -6.10 -29.19 18.56
C ILE A 251 -7.43 -29.92 18.34
N GLY A 252 -8.18 -29.56 17.30
CA GLY A 252 -9.44 -30.22 16.93
C GLY A 252 -9.25 -31.68 16.51
N ILE A 253 -8.21 -31.98 15.73
CA ILE A 253 -7.88 -33.33 15.28
C ILE A 253 -7.39 -34.21 16.46
N GLY A 254 -6.63 -33.64 17.39
CA GLY A 254 -6.20 -34.32 18.61
C GLY A 254 -7.35 -34.71 19.55
N ALA A 255 -8.34 -33.82 19.71
CA ALA A 255 -9.52 -34.06 20.55
C ALA A 255 -10.48 -35.10 19.94
N TRP A 256 -10.62 -35.14 18.61
CA TRP A 256 -11.47 -36.13 17.93
C TRP A 256 -10.92 -37.55 18.06
N ARG A 257 -9.59 -37.70 18.05
CA ARG A 257 -8.93 -39.02 18.18
C ARG A 257 -9.07 -39.64 19.58
N ARG A 258 -9.27 -38.83 20.64
CA ARG A 258 -9.54 -39.33 22.00
C ARG A 258 -10.98 -39.78 22.25
N ARG A 259 -11.93 -39.42 21.38
CA ARG A 259 -13.34 -39.87 21.50
C ARG A 259 -13.62 -41.22 20.83
N ARG A 260 -12.63 -41.84 20.20
CA ARG A 260 -12.75 -43.15 19.52
C ARG A 260 -11.81 -44.23 20.05
N ALA A 261 -11.16 -43.98 21.19
CA ALA A 261 -10.42 -44.99 21.95
C ALA A 261 -11.27 -45.45 23.14
#